data_AF-A0A095SHM9-F1
#
_entry.id   AF-A0A095SHM9-F1
#
_cell.length_a   1.000
_cell.length_b   1.000
_cell.length_c   1.000
_cell.angle_alpha   90.00
_cell.angle_beta   90.00
_cell.angle_gamma   90.00
#
_symmetry.space_group_name_H-M   'P 1'
#
loop_
_entity.id
_entity.type
_entity.pdbx_description
1 polymer ?
#
loop_
_entity_poly.entity_id
_entity_poly.type
_entity_poly.pdbx_seq_one_letter_code
_entity_poly.pdbx_strand_id
1 'polypeptide(L)'
;MKSKLIKEDEIRLEADKHSEFLNTALGLLTFTLALTCLSFDHPQRAAIICLGVVIPVYIQAWKHFPKSITALRELVKDTDDEHAKQLLRYLEGKYLGFRSMLTKNVLLWYGLIFYFLVLLDFPPLEWLKI
;
A
#
# COMPACT_ATOMS: atom_id res chain seq x y z
N MET A 1 15.26 -20.52 20.75
CA MET A 1 15.03 -19.76 21.99
C MET A 1 13.98 -18.69 21.67
N LYS A 2 12.78 -18.73 22.28
CA LYS A 2 11.69 -17.79 22.00
C LYS A 2 12.09 -16.39 22.47
N SER A 3 12.40 -15.50 21.53
CA SER A 3 12.53 -14.05 21.79
C SER A 3 11.20 -13.56 22.37
N LYS A 4 11.16 -13.40 23.68
CA LYS A 4 9.97 -13.05 24.47
C LYS A 4 9.70 -11.54 24.49
N LEU A 5 10.47 -10.75 23.71
CA LEU A 5 10.46 -9.29 23.72
C LEU A 5 9.70 -8.68 22.54
N ILE A 6 9.50 -9.44 21.45
CA ILE A 6 8.68 -9.02 20.32
C ILE A 6 7.57 -10.05 20.13
N LYS A 7 6.32 -9.68 20.45
CA LYS A 7 5.18 -10.55 20.19
C LYS A 7 4.86 -10.49 18.70
N GLU A 8 5.23 -11.55 18.01
CA GLU A 8 5.00 -11.71 16.57
C GLU A 8 3.54 -11.47 16.18
N ASP A 9 2.59 -11.83 17.06
CA ASP A 9 1.15 -11.59 16.85
C ASP A 9 0.79 -10.09 16.78
N GLU A 10 1.47 -9.24 17.55
CA GLU A 10 1.25 -7.78 17.51
C GLU A 10 1.77 -7.20 16.18
N ILE A 11 2.93 -7.67 15.71
CA ILE A 11 3.48 -7.26 14.40
C ILE A 11 2.60 -7.71 13.25
N ARG A 12 2.09 -8.94 13.32
CA ARG A 12 1.13 -9.47 12.34
C ARG A 12 -0.12 -8.58 12.27
N LEU A 13 -0.68 -8.23 13.43
CA LEU A 13 -1.89 -7.42 13.51
C LEU A 13 -1.66 -5.99 13.02
N GLU A 14 -0.49 -5.39 13.27
CA GLU A 14 -0.10 -4.11 12.68
C GLU A 14 0.04 -4.20 11.15
N ALA A 15 0.68 -5.25 10.64
CA ALA A 15 0.85 -5.46 9.19
C ALA A 15 -0.49 -5.71 8.48
N ASP A 16 -1.39 -6.46 9.12
CA ASP A 16 -2.73 -6.73 8.60
C ASP A 16 -3.58 -5.43 8.58
N LYS A 17 -3.54 -4.62 9.64
CA LYS A 17 -4.19 -3.29 9.67
C LYS A 17 -3.62 -2.34 8.62
N HIS A 18 -2.31 -2.35 8.41
CA HIS A 18 -1.68 -1.55 7.37
C HIS A 18 -2.15 -1.98 5.97
N SER A 19 -2.24 -3.29 5.73
CA SER A 19 -2.73 -3.84 4.46
C SER A 19 -4.23 -3.51 4.25
N GLU A 20 -5.04 -3.58 5.31
CA GLU A 20 -6.45 -3.17 5.27
C GLU A 20 -6.59 -1.68 4.94
N PHE A 21 -5.78 -0.82 5.56
CA PHE A 21 -5.75 0.62 5.23
C PHE A 21 -5.36 0.85 3.77
N LEU A 22 -4.34 0.15 3.26
CA LEU A 22 -3.92 0.24 1.87
C LEU A 22 -5.03 -0.18 0.89
N ASN A 23 -5.71 -1.30 1.16
CA ASN A 23 -6.81 -1.75 0.30
C ASN A 23 -8.00 -0.78 0.31
N THR A 24 -8.41 -0.33 1.50
CA THR A 24 -9.63 0.47 1.65
C THR A 24 -9.35 1.94 1.33
N ALA A 25 -8.42 2.58 2.06
CA ALA A 25 -8.20 4.02 1.93
C ALA A 25 -7.53 4.39 0.61
N LEU A 26 -6.67 3.54 0.07
CA LEU A 26 -5.94 3.83 -1.16
C LEU A 26 -6.54 3.07 -2.36
N GLY A 27 -6.78 1.76 -2.24
CA GLY A 27 -7.37 0.94 -3.31
C GLY A 27 -8.78 1.34 -3.70
N LEU A 28 -9.72 1.34 -2.74
CA LEU A 28 -11.11 1.72 -3.02
C LEU A 28 -11.23 3.18 -3.45
N LEU A 29 -10.49 4.09 -2.81
CA LEU A 29 -10.49 5.51 -3.17
C LEU A 29 -9.99 5.73 -4.60
N THR A 30 -8.83 5.16 -4.96
CA THR A 30 -8.28 5.31 -6.33
C THR A 30 -9.19 4.68 -7.37
N PHE A 31 -9.78 3.51 -7.08
CA PHE A 31 -10.79 2.90 -7.95
C PHE A 31 -12.02 3.81 -8.14
N THR A 32 -12.56 4.36 -7.05
CA THR A 32 -13.76 5.22 -7.09
C THR A 32 -13.49 6.52 -7.84
N LEU A 33 -12.33 7.14 -7.61
CA LEU A 33 -11.91 8.35 -8.32
C LEU A 33 -11.72 8.07 -9.81
N ALA A 34 -11.07 6.96 -10.17
CA ALA A 34 -10.89 6.57 -11.56
C ALA A 34 -12.23 6.31 -12.27
N LEU A 35 -13.16 5.60 -11.60
CA LEU A 35 -14.51 5.36 -12.13
C LEU A 35 -15.26 6.68 -12.34
N THR A 36 -15.14 7.61 -11.39
CA THR A 36 -15.74 8.95 -11.51
C THR A 36 -15.11 9.76 -12.66
N CYS A 37 -13.80 9.62 -12.88
CA CYS A 37 -13.11 10.30 -13.97
C CYS A 37 -13.63 9.88 -15.34
N LEU A 38 -14.07 8.63 -15.51
CA LEU A 38 -14.66 8.14 -16.77
C LEU A 38 -15.95 8.87 -17.17
N SER A 39 -16.66 9.51 -16.24
CA SER A 39 -17.88 10.27 -16.51
C SER A 39 -17.63 11.66 -17.11
N PHE A 40 -16.37 12.10 -17.23
CA PHE A 40 -16.01 13.38 -17.82
C PHE A 40 -15.59 13.24 -19.29
N ASP A 41 -15.74 14.31 -20.07
CA ASP A 41 -15.34 14.35 -21.49
C ASP A 41 -13.85 14.05 -21.70
N HIS A 42 -13.01 14.38 -20.72
CA HIS A 42 -11.58 14.12 -20.72
C HIS A 42 -11.15 13.41 -19.42
N PRO A 43 -11.33 12.07 -19.32
CA PRO A 43 -11.07 11.31 -18.09
C PRO A 43 -9.65 11.45 -17.56
N GLN A 44 -8.66 11.52 -18.45
CA GLN A 44 -7.26 11.69 -18.05
C GLN A 44 -7.02 13.03 -17.33
N ARG A 45 -7.65 14.12 -17.80
CA ARG A 45 -7.49 15.45 -17.18
C ARG A 45 -8.12 15.46 -15.80
N ALA A 46 -9.28 14.83 -15.65
CA ALA A 46 -9.90 14.62 -14.35
C ALA A 46 -8.99 13.77 -13.43
N ALA A 47 -8.40 12.70 -13.95
CA ALA A 47 -7.46 11.86 -13.21
C ALA A 47 -6.17 12.62 -12.81
N ILE A 48 -5.66 13.54 -13.63
CA ILE A 48 -4.52 14.39 -13.24
C ILE A 48 -4.89 15.27 -12.05
N ILE A 49 -6.11 15.84 -12.04
CA ILE A 49 -6.59 16.65 -10.90
C ILE A 49 -6.74 15.76 -9.66
N CYS A 50 -7.30 14.56 -9.81
CA CYS A 50 -7.46 13.61 -8.71
C CYS A 50 -6.12 13.14 -8.10
N LEU A 51 -4.99 13.27 -8.80
CA LEU A 51 -3.67 13.01 -8.19
C LEU A 51 -3.42 13.90 -6.97
N GLY A 52 -3.98 15.11 -6.96
CA GLY A 52 -3.92 16.01 -5.80
C GLY A 52 -4.57 15.43 -4.54
N VAL A 53 -5.46 14.45 -4.67
CA VAL A 53 -6.07 13.70 -3.55
C VAL A 53 -5.33 12.40 -3.30
N VAL A 54 -4.98 11.67 -4.36
CA VAL A 54 -4.30 10.36 -4.25
C VAL A 54 -2.93 10.48 -3.59
N ILE A 55 -2.13 11.49 -3.95
CA ILE A 55 -0.76 11.68 -3.43
C ILE A 55 -0.77 11.91 -1.90
N PRO A 56 -1.55 12.85 -1.32
CA PRO A 56 -1.62 13.02 0.13
C PRO A 56 -2.07 11.76 0.87
N VAL A 57 -3.05 11.03 0.35
CA VAL A 57 -3.52 9.77 0.95
C VAL A 57 -2.43 8.70 0.90
N TYR A 58 -1.67 8.62 -0.19
CA TYR A 58 -0.51 7.74 -0.30
C TYR A 58 0.57 8.09 0.74
N ILE A 59 0.89 9.38 0.90
CA ILE A 59 1.84 9.85 1.92
C ILE A 59 1.34 9.48 3.33
N GLN A 60 0.04 9.62 3.57
CA GLN A 60 -0.57 9.24 4.85
C GLN A 60 -0.48 7.74 5.10
N ALA A 61 -0.68 6.91 4.08
CA ALA A 61 -0.48 5.46 4.15
C ALA A 61 0.96 5.12 4.53
N TRP A 62 1.93 5.78 3.91
CA TRP A 62 3.35 5.62 4.24
C TRP A 62 3.70 6.03 5.67
N LYS A 63 3.06 7.07 6.22
CA LYS A 63 3.25 7.44 7.63
C LYS A 63 2.65 6.44 8.62
N HIS A 64 1.65 5.67 8.20
CA HIS A 64 1.03 4.60 9.00
C HIS A 64 1.72 3.25 8.83
N PHE A 65 2.99 3.23 8.39
CA PHE A 65 3.78 2.02 8.33
C PHE A 65 3.91 1.37 9.73
N PRO A 66 3.95 0.03 9.84
CA PRO A 66 4.02 -0.67 11.12
C PRO A 66 5.15 -0.14 12.01
N LYS A 67 4.79 0.49 13.13
CA LYS A 67 5.73 1.18 14.02
C LYS A 67 6.75 0.21 14.61
N SER A 68 6.34 -1.03 14.88
CA SER A 68 7.22 -2.10 15.34
C SER A 68 8.38 -2.39 14.37
N ILE A 69 8.12 -2.38 13.07
CA ILE A 69 9.14 -2.63 12.03
C ILE A 69 10.02 -1.39 11.85
N THR A 70 9.45 -0.19 11.92
CA THR A 70 10.23 1.06 11.90
C THR A 70 11.19 1.15 13.09
N ALA A 71 10.70 0.85 14.30
CA ALA A 71 11.53 0.82 15.50
C ALA A 71 12.64 -0.24 15.41
N LEU A 72 12.35 -1.42 14.83
CA LEU A 72 13.35 -2.45 14.62
C LEU A 72 14.41 -2.04 13.58
N ARG A 73 14.04 -1.27 12.54
CA ARG A 73 14.99 -0.67 11.59
C ARG A 73 15.91 0.35 12.26
N GLU A 74 15.38 1.19 13.14
CA GLU A 74 16.18 2.15 13.91
C GLU A 74 17.14 1.42 14.86
N LEU A 75 16.65 0.42 15.59
CA LEU A 75 17.48 -0.39 16.49
C LEU A 75 18.65 -1.08 15.77
N VAL A 76 18.39 -1.60 14.56
CA VAL A 76 19.43 -2.19 13.69
C VAL A 76 20.44 -1.15 13.25
N LYS A 77 20.02 0.07 12.91
CA LYS A 77 20.94 1.15 12.52
C LYS A 77 21.82 1.60 13.68
N ASP A 78 21.28 1.66 14.89
CA ASP A 78 21.98 2.18 16.06
C ASP A 78 22.93 1.16 16.69
N THR A 79 22.57 -0.13 16.63
CA THR A 79 23.28 -1.19 17.37
C THR A 79 24.12 -2.11 16.48
N ASP A 80 23.87 -2.10 15.16
CA ASP A 80 24.46 -3.02 14.16
C ASP A 80 24.39 -4.52 14.50
N ASP A 81 23.49 -4.90 15.42
CA ASP A 81 23.35 -6.28 15.92
C ASP A 81 22.86 -7.22 14.80
N GLU A 82 23.66 -8.23 14.49
CA GLU A 82 23.35 -9.26 13.50
C GLU A 82 22.07 -10.04 13.82
N HIS A 83 21.75 -10.24 15.11
CA HIS A 83 20.52 -10.91 15.50
C HIS A 83 19.29 -10.04 15.21
N ALA A 84 19.39 -8.73 15.43
CA ALA A 84 18.33 -7.77 15.09
C ALA A 84 18.15 -7.66 13.57
N LYS A 85 19.24 -7.69 12.78
CA LYS A 85 19.18 -7.71 11.30
C LYS A 85 18.47 -8.95 10.77
N GLN A 86 18.78 -10.13 11.31
CA GLN A 86 18.14 -11.38 10.91
C GLN A 86 16.65 -11.37 11.23
N LEU A 87 16.27 -10.88 12.42
CA LEU A 87 14.88 -10.77 12.83
C LEU A 87 14.10 -9.78 11.95
N LEU A 88 14.70 -8.62 11.62
CA LEU A 88 14.12 -7.65 10.71
C LEU A 88 13.86 -8.25 9.33
N ARG A 89 14.87 -8.91 8.73
CA ARG A 89 14.72 -9.57 7.42
C ARG A 89 13.63 -10.65 7.43
N TYR A 90 13.53 -11.42 8.50
CA TYR A 90 12.49 -12.43 8.65
C TYR A 90 11.10 -11.80 8.70
N LEU A 91 10.90 -10.80 9.56
CA LEU A 91 9.61 -10.14 9.75
C LEU A 91 9.17 -9.35 8.51
N GLU A 92 10.09 -8.61 7.89
CA GLU A 92 9.84 -7.93 6.63
C GLU A 92 9.49 -8.94 5.55
N GLY A 93 10.28 -10.00 5.36
CA GLY A 93 10.01 -11.01 4.33
C GLY A 93 8.66 -11.70 4.53
N LYS A 94 8.28 -11.99 5.77
CA LYS A 94 7.05 -12.71 6.10
C LYS A 94 5.80 -11.87 5.98
N TYR A 95 5.82 -10.62 6.46
CA TYR A 95 4.61 -9.80 6.59
C TYR A 95 4.54 -8.65 5.58
N LEU A 96 5.69 -8.07 5.20
CA LEU A 96 5.79 -6.94 4.27
C LEU A 96 6.50 -7.28 2.96
N GLY A 97 6.87 -8.55 2.77
CA GLY A 97 7.59 -8.99 1.59
C GLY A 97 6.73 -8.80 0.34
N PHE A 98 7.39 -8.69 -0.80
CA PHE A 98 6.74 -8.46 -2.10
C PHE A 98 5.55 -9.42 -2.35
N ARG A 99 5.68 -10.69 -1.96
CA ARG A 99 4.62 -11.70 -2.08
C ARG A 99 3.43 -11.40 -1.15
N SER A 100 3.67 -10.99 0.09
CA SER A 100 2.61 -10.59 1.03
C SER A 100 1.93 -9.31 0.54
N MET A 101 2.71 -8.34 0.06
CA MET A 101 2.20 -7.08 -0.48
C MET A 101 1.31 -7.30 -1.72
N LEU A 102 1.66 -8.21 -2.62
CA LEU A 102 0.85 -8.55 -3.80
C LEU A 102 -0.43 -9.33 -3.44
N THR A 103 -0.32 -10.31 -2.56
CA THR A 103 -1.45 -11.22 -2.25
C THR A 103 -2.45 -10.62 -1.27
N LYS A 104 -2.01 -9.78 -0.32
CA LYS A 104 -2.91 -9.15 0.66
C LYS A 104 -3.49 -7.83 0.18
N ASN A 105 -2.84 -7.13 -0.76
CA ASN A 105 -3.29 -5.82 -1.22
C ASN A 105 -3.93 -5.85 -2.62
N VAL A 106 -4.74 -6.88 -2.91
CA VAL A 106 -5.35 -7.07 -4.24
C VAL A 106 -6.17 -5.86 -4.68
N LEU A 107 -6.97 -5.29 -3.77
CA LEU A 107 -7.83 -4.14 -4.06
C LEU A 107 -7.00 -2.86 -4.30
N LEU A 108 -5.90 -2.69 -3.56
CA LEU A 108 -4.93 -1.63 -3.84
C LEU A 108 -4.41 -1.72 -5.28
N TRP A 109 -3.89 -2.90 -5.66
CA TRP A 109 -3.33 -3.09 -7.00
C TRP A 109 -4.37 -2.88 -8.08
N TYR A 110 -5.57 -3.41 -7.89
CA TYR A 110 -6.67 -3.22 -8.82
C TYR A 110 -7.04 -1.74 -8.98
N GLY A 111 -7.23 -1.01 -7.88
CA GLY A 111 -7.55 0.42 -7.90
C GLY A 111 -6.47 1.26 -8.54
N LEU A 112 -5.19 1.01 -8.22
CA LEU A 112 -4.06 1.71 -8.82
C LEU A 112 -3.93 1.41 -10.32
N ILE A 113 -3.97 0.14 -10.72
CA ILE A 113 -3.87 -0.25 -12.14
C ILE A 113 -5.00 0.41 -12.92
N PHE A 114 -6.24 0.33 -12.43
CA PHE A 114 -7.38 0.94 -13.07
C PHE A 114 -7.24 2.46 -13.19
N TYR A 115 -6.79 3.13 -12.13
CA TYR A 115 -6.49 4.55 -12.16
C TYR A 115 -5.43 4.93 -13.19
N PHE A 116 -4.34 4.16 -13.28
CA PHE A 116 -3.29 4.38 -14.28
C PHE A 116 -3.77 4.12 -15.70
N LEU A 117 -4.65 3.16 -15.93
CA LEU A 117 -5.27 2.94 -17.24
C LEU A 117 -6.09 4.16 -17.68
N VAL A 118 -6.87 4.74 -16.77
CA VAL A 118 -7.62 5.99 -17.03
C VAL A 118 -6.67 7.17 -17.25
N LEU A 119 -5.58 7.26 -16.48
CA LEU A 119 -4.60 8.35 -16.57
C LEU A 119 -3.78 8.32 -17.87
N LEU A 120 -3.39 7.14 -18.35
CA LEU A 120 -2.51 6.95 -19.50
C LEU A 120 -3.25 6.92 -20.85
N ASP A 121 -4.55 7.17 -20.85
CA ASP A 121 -5.40 7.11 -22.04
C ASP A 121 -5.29 5.78 -22.81
N PHE A 122 -5.18 4.66 -22.08
CA PHE A 122 -5.04 3.39 -22.77
C PHE A 122 -6.30 3.17 -23.65
N PRO A 123 -6.16 3.00 -24.99
CA PRO A 123 -7.28 3.01 -25.93
C PRO A 123 -8.30 1.92 -25.60
N PRO A 124 -9.60 2.14 -25.87
CA PRO A 124 -10.54 2.26 -24.77
C PRO A 124 -11.06 0.90 -24.34
N LEU A 125 -11.31 0.81 -23.04
CA LEU A 125 -12.38 0.01 -22.48
C LEU A 125 -13.72 0.53 -23.05
N GLU A 126 -13.96 0.41 -24.36
CA GLU A 126 -15.18 0.90 -25.04
C GLU A 126 -16.43 0.25 -24.46
N TRP A 127 -16.29 -0.94 -23.86
CA TRP A 127 -17.32 -1.67 -23.13
C TRP A 127 -17.69 -1.08 -21.76
N LEU A 128 -16.97 -0.05 -21.28
CA LEU A 128 -17.17 0.58 -19.96
C LEU A 128 -17.75 2.00 -20.04
N LYS A 129 -17.89 2.56 -21.25
CA LYS A 129 -18.70 3.78 -21.47
C LYS A 129 -20.17 3.38 -21.40
N ILE A 130 -20.76 3.48 -20.21
CA ILE A 130 -22.20 3.35 -19.95
C ILE A 130 -22.87 4.70 -20.17
#